data_AF-A0A1D1XGU8-F1
#
_entry.id   AF-A0A1D1XGU8-F1
#
_cell.length_a   1.000
_cell.length_b   1.000
_cell.length_c   1.000
_cell.angle_alpha   90.00
_cell.angle_beta   90.00
_cell.angle_gamma   90.00
#
_symmetry.space_group_name_H-M   'P 1'
#
loop_
_entity.id
_entity.type
_entity.pdbx_description
1 polymer ?
#
loop_
_entity_poly.entity_id
_entity_poly.type
_entity_poly.pdbx_seq_one_letter_code
_entity_poly.pdbx_strand_id
1 'polypeptide(L)'
;MVRGLLGKIVSRSLSVAGKWQQQQIRRLNIHEYQGAELMGKYGINVPKGVTVSSVDQIKKAIQDAFPNEKELVVKSQILAGGRGLGTFQSGLKGGVHIVKSEEVEDIAGKMLGQVLVTKQTGPQGKVVSKVYLCEKLSLVNEMYFAITLDRTTAGPIIIACRKGGTSIEDLAEKFPDMIIKVPIDVFKGITDEDAAKVVDGLAPKVA
;
A
#
# COMPACT_ATOMS: atom_id res chain seq x y z
N MET A 1 27.22 -21.75 -52.76
CA MET A 1 26.30 -20.59 -52.83
C MET A 1 25.03 -20.87 -52.00
N VAL A 2 25.11 -21.17 -50.69
CA VAL A 2 23.90 -21.38 -49.84
C VAL A 2 24.22 -21.11 -48.36
N ARG A 3 24.71 -19.90 -48.01
CA ARG A 3 24.90 -19.52 -46.59
C ARG A 3 24.55 -18.06 -46.26
N GLY A 4 24.23 -17.25 -47.27
CA GLY A 4 23.90 -15.83 -47.10
C GLY A 4 22.40 -15.49 -47.05
N LEU A 5 21.50 -16.45 -47.31
CA LEU A 5 20.07 -16.15 -47.49
C LEU A 5 19.17 -16.40 -46.26
N LEU A 6 19.60 -17.18 -45.25
CA LEU A 6 18.76 -17.44 -44.07
C LEU A 6 18.76 -16.33 -43.01
N GLY A 7 19.80 -15.48 -42.97
CA GLY A 7 19.91 -14.42 -41.96
C GLY A 7 18.97 -13.22 -42.14
N LYS A 8 18.38 -13.05 -43.33
CA LYS A 8 17.53 -11.89 -43.66
C LYS A 8 16.03 -12.13 -43.50
N ILE A 9 15.60 -13.38 -43.34
CA ILE A 9 14.17 -13.71 -43.19
C ILE A 9 13.75 -13.69 -41.71
N VAL A 10 14.66 -14.02 -40.78
CA VAL A 10 14.36 -14.02 -39.33
C VAL A 10 14.41 -12.61 -38.71
N SER A 11 15.13 -11.65 -39.33
CA SER A 11 15.23 -10.29 -38.78
C SER A 11 14.03 -9.39 -39.10
N ARG A 12 13.21 -9.74 -40.11
CA ARG A 12 12.03 -8.96 -40.50
C ARG A 12 10.76 -9.31 -39.73
N SER A 13 10.66 -10.51 -39.14
CA SER A 13 9.51 -10.91 -38.33
C SER A 13 9.51 -10.31 -36.92
N LEU A 14 10.69 -10.01 -36.35
CA LEU A 14 10.82 -9.37 -35.03
C LEU A 14 10.51 -7.86 -35.04
N SER A 15 10.56 -7.20 -36.20
CA SER A 15 10.32 -5.75 -36.30
C SER A 15 8.83 -5.37 -36.32
N VAL A 16 7.92 -6.32 -36.58
CA VAL A 16 6.48 -6.03 -36.66
C VAL A 16 5.80 -6.12 -35.29
N ALA A 17 6.36 -6.89 -34.34
CA ALA A 17 5.83 -7.00 -32.99
C ALA A 17 6.13 -5.77 -32.10
N GLY A 18 7.17 -5.00 -32.42
CA GLY A 18 7.65 -3.90 -31.56
C GLY A 18 6.81 -2.62 -31.57
N LYS A 19 5.91 -2.43 -32.56
CA LYS A 19 5.10 -1.18 -32.67
C LYS A 19 3.73 -1.24 -31.99
N TRP A 20 3.29 -2.42 -31.54
CA TRP A 20 1.92 -2.64 -31.04
C TRP A 20 1.82 -3.11 -29.59
N GLN A 21 2.94 -3.27 -28.88
CA GLN A 21 2.89 -3.40 -27.42
C GLN A 21 2.73 -2.02 -26.80
N GLN A 22 1.51 -1.47 -26.88
CA GLN A 22 1.08 -0.43 -25.94
C GLN A 22 1.21 -1.03 -24.54
N GLN A 23 2.28 -0.67 -23.84
CA GLN A 23 2.48 -1.14 -22.48
C GLN A 23 1.29 -0.67 -21.66
N GLN A 24 0.51 -1.62 -21.14
CA GLN A 24 -0.70 -1.33 -20.40
C GLN A 24 -0.37 -0.40 -19.24
N ILE A 25 -0.86 0.84 -19.33
CA ILE A 25 -0.70 1.83 -18.25
C ILE A 25 -1.78 1.53 -17.22
N ARG A 26 -1.37 1.03 -16.06
CA ARG A 26 -2.27 0.88 -14.91
C ARG A 26 -2.56 2.26 -14.33
N ARG A 27 -3.70 2.84 -14.72
CA ARG A 27 -4.16 4.15 -14.21
C ARG A 27 -4.95 4.07 -12.91
N LEU A 28 -5.14 2.87 -12.37
CA LEU A 28 -5.97 2.68 -11.19
C LEU A 28 -5.12 2.44 -9.95
N ASN A 29 -5.13 3.43 -9.06
CA ASN A 29 -4.79 3.24 -7.67
C ASN A 29 -6.03 3.60 -6.85
N ILE A 30 -6.31 2.82 -5.81
CA ILE A 30 -7.40 3.09 -4.88
C ILE A 30 -6.82 3.60 -3.56
N HIS A 31 -7.63 4.35 -2.82
CA HIS A 31 -7.25 4.84 -1.50
C HIS A 31 -7.25 3.72 -0.45
N GLU A 32 -6.58 3.95 0.68
CA GLU A 32 -6.48 2.99 1.79
C GLU A 32 -7.88 2.54 2.26
N TYR A 33 -8.82 3.47 2.43
CA TYR A 33 -10.17 3.11 2.88
C TYR A 33 -10.91 2.21 1.89
N GLN A 34 -10.71 2.41 0.58
CA GLN A 34 -11.34 1.60 -0.47
C GLN A 34 -10.69 0.21 -0.52
N GLY A 35 -9.37 0.16 -0.34
CA GLY A 35 -8.64 -1.09 -0.21
C GLY A 35 -9.09 -1.87 1.02
N ALA A 36 -9.22 -1.21 2.17
CA ALA A 36 -9.70 -1.83 3.40
C ALA A 36 -11.12 -2.37 3.25
N GLU A 37 -12.04 -1.58 2.68
CA GLU A 37 -13.41 -2.02 2.40
C GLU A 37 -13.43 -3.25 1.47
N LEU A 38 -12.63 -3.23 0.39
CA LEU A 38 -12.53 -4.36 -0.54
C LEU A 38 -11.98 -5.60 0.16
N MET A 39 -10.88 -5.47 0.91
CA MET A 39 -10.28 -6.57 1.67
C MET A 39 -11.27 -7.17 2.68
N GLY A 40 -12.00 -6.32 3.40
CA GLY A 40 -13.03 -6.75 4.35
C GLY A 40 -14.16 -7.56 3.70
N LYS A 41 -14.58 -7.20 2.47
CA LYS A 41 -15.59 -7.97 1.71
C LYS A 41 -15.15 -9.40 1.39
N TYR A 42 -13.85 -9.67 1.36
CA TYR A 42 -13.26 -11.00 1.12
C TYR A 42 -12.78 -11.66 2.42
N GLY A 43 -13.21 -11.18 3.59
CA GLY A 43 -12.91 -11.80 4.89
C GLY A 43 -11.50 -11.53 5.43
N ILE A 44 -10.77 -10.57 4.84
CA ILE A 44 -9.48 -10.13 5.39
C ILE A 44 -9.76 -9.21 6.57
N ASN A 45 -9.15 -9.49 7.71
CA ASN A 45 -9.24 -8.65 8.90
C ASN A 45 -8.62 -7.28 8.61
N VAL A 46 -9.45 -6.24 8.67
CA VAL A 46 -9.05 -4.84 8.52
C VAL A 46 -9.54 -4.04 9.72
N PRO A 47 -8.79 -3.02 10.17
CA PRO A 47 -9.26 -2.17 11.25
C PRO A 47 -10.57 -1.49 10.86
N LYS A 48 -11.51 -1.40 11.79
CA LYS A 48 -12.74 -0.63 11.62
C LYS A 48 -12.37 0.81 11.30
N GLY A 49 -12.96 1.35 10.24
CA GLY A 49 -12.69 2.71 9.81
C GLY A 49 -13.85 3.37 9.09
N VAL A 50 -13.89 4.70 9.16
CA VAL A 50 -14.86 5.55 8.46
C VAL A 50 -14.14 6.72 7.80
N THR A 51 -14.59 7.12 6.61
CA THR A 51 -14.05 8.30 5.94
C THR A 51 -14.92 9.51 6.13
N VAL A 52 -14.27 10.66 6.25
CA VAL A 52 -14.90 11.97 6.34
C VAL A 52 -14.31 12.89 5.28
N SER A 53 -15.16 13.78 4.76
CA SER A 53 -14.81 14.72 3.68
C SER A 53 -15.00 16.19 4.07
N SER A 54 -15.65 16.45 5.21
CA SER A 54 -15.80 17.78 5.78
C SER A 54 -15.69 17.71 7.31
N VAL A 55 -15.42 18.86 7.93
CA VAL A 55 -15.28 18.96 9.40
C VAL A 55 -16.60 18.61 10.09
N ASP A 56 -17.73 19.05 9.53
CA ASP A 56 -19.07 18.82 10.09
C ASP A 56 -19.43 17.32 10.20
N GLN A 57 -18.84 16.47 9.35
CA GLN A 57 -19.08 15.03 9.38
C GLN A 57 -18.33 14.32 10.51
N ILE A 58 -17.29 14.93 11.08
CA ILE A 58 -16.35 14.26 11.99
C ILE A 58 -17.04 13.82 13.28
N LYS A 59 -17.71 14.73 13.99
CA LYS A 59 -18.35 14.42 15.28
C LYS A 59 -19.35 13.27 15.15
N LYS A 60 -20.20 13.34 14.13
CA LYS A 60 -21.19 12.30 13.85
C LYS A 60 -20.51 10.97 13.52
N ALA A 61 -19.49 10.98 12.68
CA ALA A 61 -18.76 9.76 12.32
C ALA A 61 -18.09 9.10 13.53
N ILE A 62 -17.54 9.88 14.47
CA ILE A 62 -16.98 9.36 15.72
C ILE A 62 -18.07 8.76 16.61
N GLN A 63 -19.19 9.46 16.79
CA GLN A 63 -20.31 8.98 17.61
C GLN A 63 -20.90 7.67 17.07
N ASP A 64 -21.09 7.58 15.75
CA ASP A 64 -21.72 6.41 15.11
C ASP A 64 -20.75 5.22 15.04
N ALA A 65 -19.48 5.46 14.67
CA ALA A 65 -18.52 4.40 14.41
C ALA A 65 -17.68 4.01 15.63
N PHE A 66 -17.43 4.92 16.56
CA PHE A 66 -16.47 4.76 17.65
C PHE A 66 -16.97 5.31 19.01
N PRO A 67 -18.19 4.99 19.45
CA PRO A 67 -18.80 5.61 20.64
C PRO A 67 -18.02 5.37 21.95
N ASN A 68 -17.25 4.28 22.02
CA ASN A 68 -16.53 3.85 23.22
C ASN A 68 -15.00 3.94 23.10
N GLU A 69 -14.48 4.37 21.93
CA GLU A 69 -13.05 4.47 21.73
C GLU A 69 -12.50 5.75 22.35
N LYS A 70 -11.40 5.61 23.11
CA LYS A 70 -10.72 6.75 23.74
C LYS A 70 -9.68 7.39 22.83
N GLU A 71 -9.14 6.61 21.91
CA GLU A 71 -8.11 7.04 20.97
C GLU A 71 -8.42 6.49 19.57
N LEU A 72 -8.13 7.29 18.56
CA LEU A 72 -8.36 6.97 17.17
C LEU A 72 -7.13 7.32 16.33
N VAL A 73 -7.03 6.68 15.16
CA VAL A 73 -5.98 6.98 14.18
C VAL A 73 -6.57 7.83 13.05
N VAL A 74 -6.04 9.02 12.86
CA VAL A 74 -6.42 9.98 11.82
C VAL A 74 -5.43 9.88 10.67
N LYS A 75 -5.90 9.42 9.50
CA LYS A 75 -5.04 9.14 8.33
C LYS A 75 -5.46 9.94 7.11
N SER A 76 -4.58 10.81 6.63
CA SER A 76 -4.75 11.53 5.36
C SER A 76 -4.91 10.55 4.18
N GLN A 77 -5.89 10.79 3.31
CA GLN A 77 -6.11 9.94 2.14
C GLN A 77 -5.56 10.61 0.87
N ILE A 78 -4.32 10.27 0.53
CA ILE A 78 -3.69 10.64 -0.75
C ILE A 78 -3.13 9.39 -1.43
N LEU A 79 -3.08 9.41 -2.77
CA LEU A 79 -2.45 8.35 -3.56
C LEU A 79 -0.93 8.56 -3.61
N ALA A 80 -0.28 8.39 -2.46
CA ALA A 80 1.16 8.37 -2.28
C ALA A 80 1.51 7.69 -0.94
N GLY A 81 2.66 7.02 -0.89
CA GLY A 81 3.24 6.46 0.33
C GLY A 81 4.00 7.52 1.15
N GLY A 82 4.54 7.10 2.30
CA GLY A 82 5.34 7.99 3.17
C GLY A 82 4.55 9.05 3.93
N ARG A 83 3.22 8.89 4.04
CA ARG A 83 2.31 9.86 4.69
C ARG A 83 2.71 10.14 6.15
N GLY A 84 3.08 9.13 6.93
CA GLY A 84 3.47 9.30 8.33
C GLY A 84 4.68 10.23 8.53
N LEU A 85 5.61 10.25 7.59
CA LEU A 85 6.81 11.12 7.60
C LEU A 85 6.63 12.40 6.78
N GLY A 86 5.46 12.60 6.17
CA GLY A 86 5.17 13.78 5.37
C GLY A 86 4.97 15.04 6.21
N THR A 87 4.99 16.20 5.57
CA THR A 87 4.74 17.49 6.21
C THR A 87 3.72 18.25 5.38
N PHE A 88 2.71 18.80 6.04
CA PHE A 88 1.74 19.69 5.39
C PHE A 88 2.38 21.06 5.13
N GLN A 89 1.95 21.73 4.06
CA GLN A 89 2.41 23.10 3.78
C GLN A 89 2.02 24.10 4.88
N SER A 90 0.96 23.80 5.66
CA SER A 90 0.56 24.56 6.84
C SER A 90 1.50 24.41 8.05
N GLY A 91 2.48 23.50 7.98
CA GLY A 91 3.45 23.22 9.05
C GLY A 91 3.10 22.02 9.94
N LEU A 92 1.91 21.43 9.81
CA LEU A 92 1.56 20.19 10.51
C LEU A 92 2.49 19.05 10.04
N LYS A 93 3.13 18.36 10.99
CA LYS A 93 4.01 17.22 10.70
C LYS A 93 3.24 15.91 10.77
N GLY A 94 3.46 15.03 9.80
CA GLY A 94 2.84 13.73 9.68
C GLY A 94 1.43 13.77 9.09
N GLY A 95 1.14 12.83 8.20
CA GLY A 95 -0.20 12.58 7.64
C GLY A 95 -0.94 11.42 8.30
N VAL A 96 -0.40 10.86 9.39
CA VAL A 96 -0.98 9.78 10.19
C VAL A 96 -0.74 10.12 11.66
N HIS A 97 -1.81 10.25 12.45
CA HIS A 97 -1.73 10.64 13.86
C HIS A 97 -2.58 9.71 14.71
N ILE A 98 -2.06 9.33 15.88
CA ILE A 98 -2.84 8.69 16.94
C ILE A 98 -3.20 9.78 17.92
N VAL A 99 -4.50 10.01 18.14
CA VAL A 99 -4.99 11.09 18.99
C VAL A 99 -6.14 10.62 19.85
N LYS A 100 -6.43 11.36 20.93
CA LYS A 100 -7.62 11.12 21.73
C LYS A 100 -8.87 11.46 20.90
N SER A 101 -9.99 10.81 21.19
CA SER A 101 -11.25 11.01 20.45
C SER A 101 -11.72 12.47 20.46
N GLU A 102 -11.41 13.23 21.51
CA GLU A 102 -11.69 14.67 21.63
C GLU A 102 -10.85 15.56 20.71
N GLU A 103 -9.67 15.10 20.28
CA GLU A 103 -8.71 15.85 19.45
C GLU A 103 -8.86 15.54 17.94
N VAL A 104 -9.69 14.54 17.58
CA VAL A 104 -9.84 14.07 16.20
C VAL A 104 -10.34 15.18 15.28
N GLU A 105 -11.29 16.00 15.74
CA GLU A 105 -11.85 17.09 14.93
C GLU A 105 -10.79 18.14 14.58
N ASP A 106 -9.95 18.53 15.56
CA ASP A 106 -8.88 19.50 15.36
C ASP A 106 -7.84 18.99 14.37
N ILE A 107 -7.35 17.76 14.56
CA ILE A 107 -6.34 17.18 13.68
C ILE A 107 -6.89 16.92 12.27
N ALA A 108 -8.07 16.32 12.15
CA ALA A 108 -8.65 16.06 10.83
C ALA A 108 -9.02 17.37 10.11
N GLY A 109 -9.48 18.40 10.82
CA GLY A 109 -9.72 19.74 10.28
C GLY A 109 -8.45 20.41 9.75
N LYS A 110 -7.31 20.22 10.42
CA LYS A 110 -5.99 20.67 9.95
C LYS A 110 -5.46 19.88 8.75
N MET A 111 -6.00 18.70 8.45
CA MET A 111 -5.63 17.91 7.28
C MET A 111 -6.52 18.19 6.07
N LEU A 112 -7.84 18.26 6.27
CA LEU A 112 -8.82 18.39 5.19
C LEU A 112 -8.60 19.66 4.37
N GLY A 113 -8.56 19.50 3.04
CA GLY A 113 -8.30 20.58 2.10
C GLY A 113 -6.85 21.08 2.06
N GLN A 114 -5.97 20.61 2.95
CA GLN A 114 -4.57 21.00 2.99
C GLN A 114 -3.71 20.13 2.07
N VAL A 115 -2.51 20.62 1.75
CA VAL A 115 -1.54 19.92 0.90
C VAL A 115 -0.52 19.18 1.76
N LEU A 116 -0.46 17.86 1.62
CA LEU A 116 0.54 17.00 2.26
C LEU A 116 1.70 16.74 1.29
N VAL A 117 2.91 17.05 1.73
CA VAL A 117 4.16 16.78 1.02
C VAL A 117 4.82 15.54 1.61
N THR A 118 5.21 14.59 0.76
CA THR A 118 5.93 13.36 1.12
C THR A 118 7.13 13.16 0.17
N LYS A 119 8.02 12.23 0.49
CA LYS A 119 9.13 11.82 -0.40
C LYS A 119 8.63 11.41 -1.80
N GLN A 120 7.44 10.81 -1.90
CA GLN A 120 6.89 10.29 -3.17
C GLN A 120 6.05 11.32 -3.94
N THR A 121 5.49 12.33 -3.28
CA THR A 121 4.69 13.35 -3.98
C THR A 121 5.55 14.43 -4.61
N GLY A 122 6.81 14.59 -4.19
CA GLY A 122 7.60 15.77 -4.54
C GLY A 122 7.11 17.06 -3.87
N PRO A 123 7.76 18.21 -4.13
CA PRO A 123 7.49 19.49 -3.47
C PRO A 123 6.05 20.00 -3.64
N GLN A 124 5.39 19.64 -4.75
CA GLN A 124 4.02 20.01 -5.04
C GLN A 124 2.99 19.40 -4.07
N GLY A 125 3.34 18.28 -3.42
CA GLY A 125 2.43 17.57 -2.51
C GLY A 125 1.16 17.06 -3.19
N LYS A 126 0.18 16.67 -2.36
CA LYS A 126 -1.19 16.36 -2.79
C LYS A 126 -2.20 16.91 -1.80
N VAL A 127 -3.33 17.41 -2.32
CA VAL A 127 -4.46 17.85 -1.51
C VAL A 127 -5.13 16.65 -0.83
N VAL A 128 -5.39 16.78 0.46
CA VAL A 128 -6.11 15.79 1.26
C VAL A 128 -7.61 16.12 1.23
N SER A 129 -8.36 15.52 0.30
CA SER A 129 -9.81 15.73 0.18
C SER A 129 -10.64 14.87 1.13
N LYS A 130 -10.04 13.79 1.66
CA LYS A 130 -10.66 12.90 2.64
C LYS A 130 -9.67 12.52 3.73
N VAL A 131 -10.21 12.26 4.91
CA VAL A 131 -9.48 11.69 6.04
C VAL A 131 -10.14 10.37 6.42
N TYR A 132 -9.32 9.38 6.78
CA TYR A 132 -9.77 8.07 7.23
C TYR A 132 -9.54 7.96 8.74
N LEU A 133 -10.62 7.84 9.49
CA LEU A 133 -10.62 7.64 10.93
C LEU A 133 -10.68 6.14 11.18
N CYS A 134 -9.69 5.59 11.89
CA CYS A 134 -9.60 4.17 12.20
C CYS A 134 -9.57 3.95 13.71
N GLU A 135 -10.04 2.79 14.16
CA GLU A 135 -9.76 2.31 15.51
C GLU A 135 -8.25 2.20 15.76
N LYS A 136 -7.84 2.44 16.99
CA LYS A 136 -6.46 2.22 17.42
C LYS A 136 -6.28 0.75 17.77
N LEU A 137 -5.38 0.07 17.06
CA LEU A 137 -4.96 -1.30 17.39
C LEU A 137 -3.64 -1.29 18.15
N SER A 138 -3.49 -2.21 19.11
CA SER A 138 -2.22 -2.48 19.76
C SER A 138 -1.34 -3.34 18.86
N LEU A 139 -0.33 -2.72 18.25
CA LEU A 139 0.59 -3.42 17.35
C LEU A 139 1.68 -4.13 18.17
N VAL A 140 1.65 -5.46 18.19
CA VAL A 140 2.73 -6.27 18.78
C VAL A 140 3.89 -6.42 17.80
N ASN A 141 3.57 -6.69 16.53
CA ASN A 141 4.52 -6.83 15.45
C ASN A 141 4.00 -6.08 14.22
N GLU A 142 4.91 -5.47 13.45
CA GLU A 142 4.60 -4.85 12.17
C GLU A 142 5.45 -5.51 11.09
N MET A 143 4.80 -5.96 10.02
CA MET A 143 5.41 -6.72 8.91
C MET A 143 5.04 -6.07 7.58
N TYR A 144 5.82 -6.35 6.55
CA TYR A 144 5.48 -6.01 5.17
C TYR A 144 4.91 -7.24 4.45
N PHE A 145 3.85 -7.06 3.69
CA PHE A 145 3.26 -8.10 2.84
C PHE A 145 2.70 -7.48 1.57
N ALA A 146 3.02 -8.07 0.42
CA ALA A 146 2.50 -7.66 -0.87
C ALA A 146 2.34 -8.86 -1.81
N ILE A 147 1.30 -8.81 -2.64
CA ILE A 147 1.13 -9.72 -3.77
C ILE A 147 1.23 -8.87 -5.03
N THR A 148 2.09 -9.27 -5.95
CA THR A 148 2.26 -8.58 -7.23
C THR A 148 2.46 -9.58 -8.36
N LEU A 149 2.39 -9.12 -9.60
CA LEU A 149 2.72 -9.93 -10.77
C LEU A 149 4.19 -9.76 -11.09
N ASP A 150 4.95 -10.84 -10.99
CA ASP A 150 6.35 -10.87 -11.37
C ASP A 150 6.49 -11.16 -12.87
N ARG A 151 7.38 -10.38 -13.51
CA ARG A 151 7.67 -10.55 -14.94
C ARG A 151 8.65 -11.69 -15.18
N THR A 152 9.45 -12.06 -14.18
CA THR A 152 10.45 -13.13 -14.31
C THR A 152 9.77 -14.49 -14.33
N THR A 153 8.86 -14.73 -13.40
CA THR A 153 8.06 -15.97 -13.35
C THR A 153 6.78 -15.90 -14.18
N ALA A 154 6.45 -14.74 -14.74
CA ALA A 154 5.21 -14.48 -15.49
C ALA A 154 3.93 -14.86 -14.70
N GLY A 155 3.97 -14.70 -13.38
CA GLY A 155 2.88 -15.09 -12.48
C GLY A 155 2.83 -14.27 -11.20
N PRO A 156 1.87 -14.56 -10.30
CA PRO A 156 1.81 -13.91 -9.00
C PRO A 156 3.03 -14.27 -8.15
N ILE A 157 3.49 -13.31 -7.35
CA ILE A 157 4.53 -13.50 -6.33
C ILE A 157 4.08 -12.84 -5.04
N ILE A 158 4.30 -13.53 -3.93
CA ILE A 158 4.18 -12.96 -2.59
C ILE A 158 5.55 -12.45 -2.17
N ILE A 159 5.61 -11.19 -1.75
CA ILE A 159 6.79 -10.57 -1.16
C ILE A 159 6.43 -10.18 0.26
N ALA A 160 7.17 -10.69 1.23
CA ALA A 160 6.92 -10.37 2.63
C ALA A 160 8.22 -10.09 3.38
N CYS A 161 8.17 -9.25 4.42
CA CYS A 161 9.30 -8.95 5.28
C CYS A 161 8.86 -8.96 6.73
N ARG A 162 9.68 -9.56 7.60
CA ARG A 162 9.43 -9.61 9.04
C ARG A 162 9.45 -8.23 9.70
N LYS A 163 10.13 -7.26 9.10
CA LYS A 163 10.04 -5.85 9.47
C LYS A 163 9.08 -5.11 8.55
N GLY A 164 8.16 -4.36 9.15
CA GLY A 164 7.29 -3.40 8.48
C GLY A 164 7.59 -1.95 8.90
N GLY A 165 6.59 -1.07 8.74
CA GLY A 165 6.67 0.33 9.18
C GLY A 165 7.30 1.31 8.20
N THR A 166 7.92 0.82 7.13
CA THR A 166 8.49 1.66 6.06
C THR A 166 8.27 1.02 4.68
N SER A 167 8.72 1.70 3.63
CA SER A 167 8.61 1.21 2.26
C SER A 167 9.51 -0.02 2.01
N ILE A 168 9.11 -0.86 1.06
CA ILE A 168 9.85 -2.09 0.74
C ILE A 168 11.23 -1.80 0.15
N GLU A 169 11.40 -0.65 -0.50
CA GLU A 169 12.68 -0.20 -1.03
C GLU A 169 13.68 0.04 0.12
N ASP A 170 13.26 0.76 1.16
CA ASP A 170 14.08 0.98 2.35
C ASP A 170 14.39 -0.34 3.08
N LEU A 171 13.44 -1.27 3.13
CA LEU A 171 13.63 -2.60 3.73
C LEU A 171 14.60 -3.46 2.92
N ALA A 172 14.57 -3.38 1.59
CA ALA A 172 15.47 -4.13 0.71
C ALA A 172 16.92 -3.64 0.81
N GLU A 173 17.12 -2.35 1.07
CA GLU A 173 18.45 -1.79 1.32
C GLU A 173 18.99 -2.16 2.71
N LYS A 174 18.15 -2.10 3.75
CA LYS A 174 18.60 -2.26 5.14
C LYS A 174 18.57 -3.70 5.66
N PHE A 175 17.59 -4.48 5.21
CA PHE A 175 17.30 -5.83 5.72
C PHE A 175 16.96 -6.81 4.58
N PRO A 176 17.81 -6.96 3.55
CA PRO A 176 17.53 -7.85 2.41
C PRO A 176 17.26 -9.29 2.84
N ASP A 177 17.98 -9.77 3.85
CA ASP A 177 17.87 -11.16 4.36
C ASP A 177 16.54 -11.43 5.10
N MET A 178 15.79 -10.38 5.46
CA MET A 178 14.48 -10.52 6.11
C MET A 178 13.34 -10.57 5.10
N ILE A 179 13.63 -10.37 3.81
CA ILE A 179 12.65 -10.39 2.73
C ILE A 179 12.56 -11.81 2.16
N ILE A 180 11.35 -12.33 2.14
CA ILE A 180 11.02 -13.57 1.46
C ILE A 180 10.22 -13.30 0.20
N LYS A 181 10.43 -14.16 -0.80
CA LYS A 181 9.73 -14.11 -2.08
C LYS A 181 9.22 -15.51 -2.39
N VAL A 182 7.92 -15.67 -2.53
CA VAL A 182 7.27 -16.95 -2.80
C VAL A 182 6.48 -16.82 -4.11
N PRO A 183 7.02 -17.32 -5.23
CA PRO A 183 6.29 -17.39 -6.50
C PRO A 183 5.10 -18.33 -6.38
N ILE A 184 3.97 -17.96 -7.01
CA ILE A 184 2.73 -18.72 -7.01
C ILE A 184 2.40 -19.15 -8.43
N ASP A 185 2.06 -20.43 -8.60
CA ASP A 185 1.56 -20.94 -9.87
C ASP A 185 0.15 -20.35 -10.13
N VAL A 186 -0.02 -19.69 -11.27
CA VAL A 186 -1.27 -19.00 -11.61
C VAL A 186 -2.43 -19.95 -11.92
N PHE A 187 -2.15 -21.18 -12.36
CA PHE A 187 -3.15 -22.18 -12.69
C PHE A 187 -3.57 -22.98 -11.46
N LYS A 188 -2.63 -23.26 -10.55
CA LYS A 188 -2.91 -23.97 -9.29
C LYS A 188 -3.47 -23.04 -8.21
N GLY A 189 -3.02 -21.78 -8.18
CA GLY A 189 -3.27 -20.86 -7.08
C GLY A 189 -2.31 -21.10 -5.90
N ILE A 190 -2.53 -20.35 -4.81
CA ILE A 190 -1.76 -20.52 -3.57
C ILE A 190 -2.09 -21.88 -2.92
N THR A 191 -1.07 -22.58 -2.46
CA THR A 191 -1.19 -23.84 -1.73
C THR A 191 -0.92 -23.63 -0.24
N ASP A 192 -1.33 -24.60 0.59
CA ASP A 192 -1.03 -24.57 2.03
C ASP A 192 0.49 -24.61 2.27
N GLU A 193 1.25 -25.32 1.44
CA GLU A 193 2.71 -25.33 1.54
C GLU A 193 3.33 -23.96 1.20
N ASP A 194 2.77 -23.24 0.23
CA ASP A 194 3.23 -21.89 -0.10
C ASP A 194 2.87 -20.88 0.99
N ALA A 195 1.67 -20.99 1.56
CA ALA A 195 1.26 -20.18 2.71
C ALA A 195 2.15 -20.45 3.92
N ALA A 196 2.47 -21.71 4.21
CA ALA A 196 3.36 -22.09 5.31
C ALA A 196 4.76 -21.49 5.14
N LYS A 197 5.35 -21.54 3.93
CA LYS A 197 6.64 -20.87 3.66
C LYS A 197 6.62 -19.39 3.98
N VAL A 198 5.51 -18.70 3.68
CA VAL A 198 5.36 -17.27 3.99
C VAL A 198 5.31 -17.06 5.50
N VAL A 199 4.48 -17.83 6.20
CA VAL A 199 4.33 -17.76 7.65
C VAL A 199 5.66 -18.05 8.36
N ASP A 200 6.37 -19.11 7.98
CA ASP A 200 7.65 -19.50 8.57
C ASP A 200 8.74 -18.44 8.35
N GLY A 201 8.77 -17.82 7.17
CA GLY A 201 9.70 -16.74 6.90
C GLY A 201 9.41 -15.47 7.71
N LEU A 202 8.13 -15.22 8.02
CA LEU A 202 7.69 -14.11 8.86
C LEU A 202 7.81 -14.39 10.37
N ALA A 203 7.85 -15.66 10.79
CA ALA A 203 7.87 -16.05 12.19
C ALA A 203 9.02 -15.37 12.94
N PRO A 204 8.77 -14.66 14.07
CA PRO A 204 9.83 -14.04 14.84
C PRO A 204 10.85 -15.10 15.25
N LYS A 205 12.13 -14.87 14.93
CA LYS A 205 13.21 -15.67 15.51
C LYS A 205 13.20 -15.35 16.99
N VAL A 206 12.65 -16.25 17.78
CA VAL A 206 12.71 -16.18 19.24
C VAL A 206 14.19 -16.05 19.59
N ALA A 207 14.53 -15.01 20.35
CA ALA A 207 15.86 -14.83 20.91
C ALA A 207 16.13 -15.87 21.99
#